data_AF-W2T0J6-F1
#
_entry.id   AF-W2T0J6-F1
#
_cell.length_a   1.000
_cell.length_b   1.000
_cell.length_c   1.000
_cell.angle_alpha   90.00
_cell.angle_beta   90.00
_cell.angle_gamma   90.00
#
_symmetry.space_group_name_H-M   'P 1'
#
loop_
_entity.id
_entity.type
_entity.pdbx_description
1 polymer ?
#
loop_
_entity_poly.entity_id
_entity_poly.type
_entity_poly.pdbx_seq_one_letter_code
_entity_poly.pdbx_strand_id
1 'polypeptide(L)'
;MCSFFLKKMQQHPSIFFFQVPELYKLLLSSSAEHYKQEREWILTLISEGLIEAMDYNILQNRSGIKLLLSLFPTCMVDKVTRRLILNTLKAAVQMRSVAHDLFYRMNLHSWIASVIDNPLLSSWEQCYLGQIYSILIASEREHYRRASSEILGHKHETARACTRITACKILSTMESLKDMPTALENLRSIRSVIDMKWRPKRRKILHAEEVEDRL
;
A
#
# COMPACT_ATOMS: atom_id res chain seq x y z
N MET A 1 25.24 -8.85 -23.09
CA MET A 1 24.17 -8.53 -22.12
C MET A 1 23.30 -9.74 -21.73
N CYS A 2 23.02 -10.74 -22.57
CA CYS A 2 22.27 -11.95 -22.16
C CYS A 2 23.10 -13.08 -21.49
N SER A 3 24.43 -13.10 -21.70
CA SER A 3 25.25 -14.27 -21.35
C SER A 3 25.46 -14.47 -19.83
N PHE A 4 25.70 -13.41 -19.05
CA PHE A 4 25.86 -13.53 -17.60
C PHE A 4 24.53 -13.85 -16.88
N PHE A 5 23.43 -13.35 -17.44
CA PHE A 5 22.06 -13.49 -16.91
C PHE A 5 21.47 -14.88 -17.15
N LEU A 6 21.64 -15.44 -18.35
CA LEU A 6 21.31 -16.84 -18.61
C LEU A 6 22.15 -17.77 -17.74
N LYS A 7 23.42 -17.44 -17.48
CA LYS A 7 24.30 -18.24 -16.62
C LYS A 7 23.85 -18.24 -15.15
N LYS A 8 23.38 -17.10 -14.62
CA LYS A 8 22.87 -17.00 -13.24
C LYS A 8 21.50 -17.70 -13.08
N MET A 9 20.65 -17.69 -14.12
CA MET A 9 19.39 -18.46 -14.13
C MET A 9 19.61 -19.96 -14.40
N GLN A 10 20.58 -20.36 -15.23
CA GLN A 10 20.88 -21.76 -15.55
C GLN A 10 21.50 -22.53 -14.39
N GLN A 11 22.21 -21.86 -13.47
CA GLN A 11 22.78 -22.53 -12.30
C GLN A 11 21.77 -22.79 -11.17
N HIS A 12 20.58 -22.18 -11.23
CA HIS A 12 19.50 -22.43 -10.28
C HIS A 12 18.15 -22.51 -11.02
N PRO A 13 17.82 -23.66 -11.64
CA PRO A 13 16.56 -23.87 -12.38
C PRO A 13 15.28 -23.80 -11.53
N SER A 14 15.45 -23.59 -10.22
CA SER A 14 14.39 -23.57 -9.22
C SER A 14 14.57 -22.37 -8.30
N ILE A 15 14.58 -21.15 -8.85
CA ILE A 15 14.34 -19.95 -8.04
C ILE A 15 12.87 -19.98 -7.62
N PHE A 16 12.58 -20.82 -6.63
CA PHE A 16 11.40 -20.67 -5.81
C PHE A 16 11.55 -19.33 -5.09
N PHE A 17 10.65 -18.38 -5.36
CA PHE A 17 10.49 -17.15 -4.55
C PHE A 17 10.41 -17.45 -3.03
N PHE A 18 10.09 -18.70 -2.67
CA PHE A 18 10.02 -19.22 -1.31
C PHE A 18 11.38 -19.39 -0.61
N GLN A 19 12.51 -19.42 -1.34
CA GLN A 19 13.85 -19.69 -0.82
C GLN A 19 14.76 -18.45 -0.76
N VAL A 20 14.21 -17.26 -0.55
CA VAL A 20 14.97 -16.01 -0.69
C VAL A 20 15.33 -15.37 0.67
N PRO A 21 16.44 -15.79 1.31
CA PRO A 21 17.28 -14.92 2.15
C PRO A 21 17.96 -13.77 1.37
N GLU A 22 17.75 -13.66 0.05
CA GLU A 22 18.48 -12.74 -0.82
C GLU A 22 17.72 -11.47 -1.24
N LEU A 23 16.47 -11.26 -0.82
CA LEU A 23 15.70 -10.07 -1.23
C LEU A 23 16.37 -8.81 -0.68
N TYR A 24 16.80 -8.87 0.58
CA TYR A 24 17.58 -7.81 1.22
C TYR A 24 18.92 -7.58 0.51
N LYS A 25 19.62 -8.67 0.14
CA LYS A 25 20.91 -8.60 -0.58
C LYS A 25 20.77 -7.99 -1.97
N LEU A 26 19.67 -8.24 -2.67
CA LEU A 26 19.44 -7.70 -4.01
C LEU A 26 18.93 -6.26 -3.96
N LEU A 27 18.02 -5.94 -3.03
CA LEU A 27 17.55 -4.55 -2.83
C LEU A 27 18.67 -3.63 -2.36
N LEU A 28 19.56 -4.13 -1.51
CA LEU A 28 20.68 -3.40 -0.91
C LEU A 28 22.02 -3.93 -1.41
N SER A 29 22.06 -4.36 -2.67
CA SER A 29 23.27 -4.93 -3.29
C SER A 29 24.49 -4.04 -3.06
N SER A 30 25.56 -4.67 -2.59
CA SER A 30 26.87 -4.06 -2.39
C SER A 30 27.73 -4.08 -3.67
N SER A 31 27.18 -4.55 -4.80
CA SER A 31 27.86 -4.55 -6.09
C SER A 31 28.20 -3.12 -6.51
N ALA A 32 29.49 -2.78 -6.61
CA ALA A 32 29.92 -1.43 -6.96
C ALA A 32 29.44 -0.99 -8.37
N GLU A 33 29.26 -1.95 -9.29
CA GLU A 33 28.96 -1.67 -10.70
C GLU A 33 27.49 -1.88 -11.08
N HIS A 34 26.78 -2.77 -10.39
CA HIS A 34 25.45 -3.25 -10.83
C HIS A 34 24.33 -3.07 -9.81
N TYR A 35 24.59 -2.45 -8.65
CA TYR A 35 23.59 -2.34 -7.58
C TYR A 35 22.28 -1.67 -8.02
N LYS A 36 22.33 -0.68 -8.93
CA LYS A 36 21.13 0.00 -9.43
C LYS A 36 20.30 -0.90 -10.32
N GLN A 37 20.95 -1.56 -11.28
CA GLN A 37 20.28 -2.45 -12.23
C GLN A 37 19.66 -3.65 -11.52
N GLU A 38 20.37 -4.25 -10.57
CA GLU A 38 19.85 -5.37 -9.77
C GLU A 38 18.65 -4.94 -8.93
N ARG A 39 18.72 -3.76 -8.29
CA ARG A 39 17.62 -3.20 -7.51
C ARG A 39 16.40 -2.87 -8.37
N GLU A 40 16.61 -2.23 -9.51
CA GLU A 40 15.52 -1.90 -10.44
C GLU A 40 14.83 -3.17 -10.94
N TRP A 41 15.62 -4.19 -11.31
CA TRP A 41 15.08 -5.46 -11.78
C TRP A 41 14.24 -6.16 -10.72
N ILE A 42 14.74 -6.31 -9.49
CA ILE A 42 13.98 -6.98 -8.43
C ILE A 42 12.71 -6.19 -8.05
N LEU A 43 12.77 -4.86 -8.06
CA LEU A 43 11.60 -4.02 -7.78
C LEU A 43 10.58 -4.06 -8.91
N THR A 44 11.02 -4.18 -10.16
CA THR A 44 10.14 -4.38 -11.32
C THR A 44 9.40 -5.72 -11.18
N LEU A 45 10.15 -6.78 -10.89
CA LEU A 45 9.59 -8.11 -10.66
C LEU A 45 8.59 -8.14 -9.50
N ILE A 46 8.88 -7.45 -8.39
CA ILE A 46 7.94 -7.32 -7.27
C ILE A 46 6.70 -6.53 -7.69
N SER A 47 6.87 -5.40 -8.37
CA SER A 47 5.77 -4.53 -8.78
C SER A 47 4.83 -5.22 -9.77
N GLU A 48 5.36 -6.05 -10.66
CA GLU A 48 4.59 -6.78 -11.68
C GLU A 48 4.03 -8.10 -11.16
N GLY A 49 4.73 -8.76 -10.22
CA GLY A 49 4.33 -10.02 -9.62
C GLY A 49 3.32 -9.89 -8.48
N LEU A 50 3.04 -8.67 -8.00
CA LEU A 50 2.06 -8.44 -6.93
C LEU A 50 0.64 -8.34 -7.51
N ILE A 51 0.03 -9.49 -7.83
CA ILE A 51 -1.26 -9.57 -8.51
C ILE A 51 -2.39 -9.89 -7.52
N GLU A 52 -2.17 -10.82 -6.61
CA GLU A 52 -3.14 -11.30 -5.64
C GLU A 52 -2.67 -11.13 -4.18
N ALA A 53 -3.62 -11.29 -3.25
CA ALA A 53 -3.32 -11.20 -1.82
C ALA A 53 -2.33 -12.28 -1.35
N MET A 54 -2.24 -13.41 -2.06
CA MET A 54 -1.26 -14.45 -1.77
C MET A 54 0.17 -13.96 -2.06
N ASP A 55 0.37 -13.25 -3.17
CA ASP A 55 1.68 -12.68 -3.55
C ASP A 55 2.14 -11.67 -2.50
N TYR A 56 1.20 -10.86 -2.00
CA TYR A 56 1.45 -9.97 -0.87
C TYR A 56 1.93 -10.72 0.37
N ASN A 57 1.28 -11.84 0.73
CA ASN A 57 1.68 -12.61 1.90
C ASN A 57 3.08 -13.18 1.77
N ILE A 58 3.47 -13.66 0.57
CA ILE A 58 4.83 -14.14 0.29
C ILE A 58 5.84 -12.99 0.50
N LEU A 59 5.57 -11.82 -0.07
CA LEU A 59 6.41 -10.63 0.08
C LEU A 59 6.50 -10.19 1.55
N GLN A 60 5.38 -10.17 2.25
CA GLN A 60 5.27 -9.71 3.63
C GLN A 60 5.94 -10.66 4.63
N ASN A 61 5.86 -11.98 4.41
CA ASN A 61 6.55 -12.99 5.23
C ASN A 61 8.08 -12.82 5.22
N ARG A 62 8.62 -12.14 4.22
CA ARG A 62 10.05 -11.78 4.11
C ARG A 62 10.34 -10.33 4.50
N SER A 63 9.41 -9.66 5.18
CA SER A 63 9.47 -8.23 5.51
C SER A 63 9.62 -7.33 4.28
N GLY A 64 9.23 -7.78 3.09
CA GLY A 64 9.42 -7.06 1.84
C GLY A 64 8.82 -5.66 1.89
N ILE A 65 7.55 -5.54 2.28
CA ILE A 65 6.90 -4.22 2.41
C ILE A 65 7.64 -3.31 3.37
N LYS A 66 8.00 -3.82 4.56
CA LYS A 66 8.76 -3.03 5.55
C LYS A 66 10.06 -2.50 4.97
N LEU A 67 10.79 -3.33 4.21
CA LEU A 67 12.02 -2.92 3.53
C LEU A 67 11.76 -1.84 2.48
N LEU A 68 10.70 -1.97 1.68
CA LEU A 68 10.33 -0.94 0.70
C LEU A 68 10.01 0.40 1.38
N LEU A 69 9.25 0.37 2.48
CA LEU A 69 8.91 1.56 3.27
C LEU A 69 10.14 2.22 3.89
N SER A 70 11.10 1.43 4.39
CA SER A 70 12.36 1.94 4.94
C SER A 70 13.30 2.49 3.86
N LEU A 71 13.32 1.88 2.68
CA LEU A 71 14.21 2.25 1.58
C LEU A 71 13.77 3.54 0.87
N PHE A 72 12.46 3.75 0.70
CA PHE A 72 11.89 4.87 -0.04
C PHE A 72 12.37 6.28 0.36
N PRO A 73 12.36 6.68 1.66
CA PRO A 73 12.74 8.04 2.05
C PRO A 73 14.25 8.30 2.01
N THR A 74 15.08 7.28 1.78
CA THR A 74 16.53 7.41 1.80
C THR A 74 17.05 8.24 0.62
N CYS A 75 18.21 8.87 0.80
CA CYS A 75 18.92 9.54 -0.29
C CYS A 75 19.66 8.58 -1.24
N MET A 76 19.67 7.28 -0.93
CA MET A 76 20.39 6.23 -1.65
C MET A 76 19.61 5.66 -2.84
N VAL A 77 18.37 6.10 -3.03
CA VAL A 77 17.49 5.64 -4.10
C VAL A 77 17.22 6.72 -5.12
N ASP A 78 17.25 6.33 -6.39
CA ASP A 78 16.87 7.21 -7.49
C ASP A 78 15.35 7.23 -7.70
N LYS A 79 14.91 8.12 -8.60
CA LYS A 79 13.49 8.29 -8.94
C LYS A 79 12.86 7.02 -9.52
N VAL A 80 13.64 6.20 -10.25
CA VAL A 80 13.15 4.95 -10.83
C VAL A 80 12.82 3.95 -9.73
N THR A 81 13.74 3.76 -8.78
CA THR A 81 13.55 2.93 -7.60
C THR A 81 12.32 3.37 -6.80
N ARG A 82 12.21 4.68 -6.50
CA ARG A 82 11.05 5.23 -5.77
C ARG A 82 9.75 5.00 -6.51
N ARG A 83 9.73 5.19 -7.83
CA ARG A 83 8.56 4.90 -8.67
C ARG A 83 8.11 3.45 -8.57
N LEU A 84 9.04 2.49 -8.62
CA LEU A 84 8.71 1.07 -8.51
C LEU A 84 8.20 0.69 -7.11
N ILE A 85 8.76 1.28 -6.06
CA ILE A 85 8.23 1.13 -4.68
C ILE A 85 6.79 1.66 -4.62
N LEU A 86 6.55 2.86 -5.14
CA LEU A 86 5.22 3.46 -5.16
C LEU A 86 4.22 2.64 -5.97
N ASN A 87 4.62 2.08 -7.11
CA ASN A 87 3.78 1.18 -7.91
C ASN A 87 3.41 -0.09 -7.14
N THR A 88 4.38 -0.69 -6.45
CA THR A 88 4.16 -1.85 -5.58
C THR A 88 3.15 -1.52 -4.49
N LEU A 89 3.31 -0.38 -3.80
CA LEU A 89 2.39 0.05 -2.75
C LEU A 89 0.99 0.33 -3.31
N LYS A 90 0.89 0.93 -4.50
CA LYS A 90 -0.38 1.19 -5.17
C LYS A 90 -1.13 -0.10 -5.51
N ALA A 91 -0.44 -1.07 -6.10
CA ALA A 91 -1.02 -2.39 -6.37
C ALA A 91 -1.50 -3.06 -5.08
N ALA A 92 -0.70 -2.96 -4.01
CA ALA A 92 -1.05 -3.52 -2.71
C ALA A 92 -2.33 -2.91 -2.11
N VAL A 93 -2.47 -1.58 -2.11
CA VAL A 93 -3.65 -0.91 -1.52
C VAL A 93 -4.93 -1.06 -2.36
N GLN A 94 -4.82 -1.46 -3.63
CA GLN A 94 -5.99 -1.78 -4.47
C GLN A 94 -6.67 -3.08 -4.03
N MET A 95 -5.93 -4.01 -3.43
CA MET A 95 -6.48 -5.24 -2.85
C MET A 95 -7.04 -4.96 -1.45
N ARG A 96 -8.36 -5.16 -1.26
CA ARG A 96 -9.05 -4.78 -0.01
C ARG A 96 -8.49 -5.44 1.25
N SER A 97 -8.24 -6.75 1.22
CA SER A 97 -7.67 -7.49 2.37
C SER A 97 -6.26 -7.01 2.71
N VAL A 98 -5.46 -6.73 1.69
CA VAL A 98 -4.08 -6.22 1.83
C VAL A 98 -4.08 -4.78 2.33
N ALA A 99 -4.96 -3.93 1.82
CA ALA A 99 -5.12 -2.56 2.30
C ALA A 99 -5.43 -2.51 3.80
N HIS A 100 -6.27 -3.42 4.29
CA HIS A 100 -6.55 -3.55 5.72
C HIS A 100 -5.31 -3.92 6.54
N ASP A 101 -4.52 -4.89 6.06
CA ASP A 101 -3.26 -5.25 6.71
C ASP A 101 -2.24 -4.10 6.69
N LEU A 102 -2.12 -3.41 5.55
CA LEU A 102 -1.25 -2.24 5.40
C LEU A 102 -1.66 -1.09 6.32
N PHE A 103 -2.97 -0.86 6.49
CA PHE A 103 -3.47 0.16 7.40
C PHE A 103 -3.13 -0.18 8.86
N TYR A 104 -3.43 -1.41 9.29
CA TYR A 104 -3.34 -1.81 10.71
C TYR A 104 -1.96 -2.28 11.14
N ARG A 105 -1.37 -3.21 10.39
CA ARG A 105 -0.09 -3.83 10.78
C ARG A 105 1.09 -2.98 10.37
N MET A 106 1.05 -2.39 9.18
CA MET A 106 2.16 -1.59 8.65
C MET A 106 2.04 -0.10 8.95
N ASN A 107 0.92 0.36 9.54
CA ASN A 107 0.66 1.79 9.80
C ASN A 107 0.89 2.67 8.56
N LEU A 108 0.53 2.18 7.36
CA LEU A 108 0.88 2.82 6.10
C LEU A 108 0.37 4.26 6.02
N HIS A 109 -0.82 4.54 6.57
CA HIS A 109 -1.39 5.89 6.64
C HIS A 109 -0.48 6.88 7.39
N SER A 110 0.10 6.44 8.51
CA SER A 110 1.03 7.25 9.32
C SER A 110 2.39 7.36 8.67
N TRP A 111 2.89 6.28 8.06
CA TRP A 111 4.13 6.32 7.29
C TRP A 111 4.04 7.31 6.12
N ILE A 112 2.96 7.29 5.33
CA ILE A 112 2.76 8.26 4.23
C ILE A 112 2.80 9.69 4.78
N ALA A 113 2.09 9.96 5.87
CA ALA A 113 2.08 11.29 6.49
C ALA A 113 3.46 11.75 6.98
N SER A 114 4.33 10.82 7.38
CA SER A 114 5.70 11.11 7.84
C SER A 114 6.71 11.37 6.72
N VAL A 115 6.47 10.88 5.50
CA VAL A 115 7.41 11.00 4.38
C VAL A 115 6.97 11.99 3.31
N ILE A 116 5.70 12.39 3.28
CA ILE A 116 5.12 13.17 2.18
C ILE A 116 5.72 14.57 2.01
N ASP A 117 6.26 15.16 3.08
CA ASP A 117 6.92 16.46 3.08
C ASP A 117 8.44 16.37 2.98
N ASN A 118 8.98 15.17 2.71
CA ASN A 118 10.41 14.99 2.53
C ASN A 118 10.92 15.84 1.34
N PRO A 119 11.92 16.70 1.55
CA PRO A 119 12.43 17.62 0.51
C PRO A 119 13.09 16.91 -0.67
N LEU A 120 13.42 15.62 -0.53
CA LEU A 120 13.97 14.81 -1.61
C LEU A 120 12.90 14.32 -2.59
N LEU A 121 11.61 14.47 -2.27
CA LEU A 121 10.50 14.04 -3.11
C LEU A 121 10.11 15.12 -4.11
N SER A 122 9.90 14.69 -5.35
CA SER A 122 9.27 15.50 -6.39
C SER A 122 7.77 15.68 -6.13
N SER A 123 7.19 16.74 -6.68
CA SER A 123 5.74 16.97 -6.64
C SER A 123 4.93 15.79 -7.18
N TRP A 124 5.46 15.06 -8.17
CA TRP A 124 4.85 13.85 -8.70
C TRP A 124 4.80 12.73 -7.66
N GLU A 125 5.91 12.45 -6.96
CA GLU A 125 5.97 11.43 -5.90
C GLU A 125 5.03 11.79 -4.74
N GLN A 126 4.96 13.06 -4.36
CA GLN A 126 4.03 13.56 -3.34
C GLN A 126 2.56 13.36 -3.76
N CYS A 127 2.22 13.71 -5.00
CA CYS A 127 0.88 13.46 -5.54
C CYS A 127 0.54 11.96 -5.60
N TYR A 128 1.52 11.13 -5.94
CA TYR A 128 1.31 9.68 -6.04
C TYR A 128 1.12 9.04 -4.65
N LEU A 129 1.88 9.50 -3.64
CA LEU A 129 1.64 9.14 -2.24
C LEU A 129 0.24 9.56 -1.78
N GLY A 130 -0.21 10.77 -2.15
CA GLY A 130 -1.58 11.24 -1.89
C GLY A 130 -2.65 10.32 -2.52
N GLN A 131 -2.39 9.81 -3.72
CA GLN A 131 -3.27 8.85 -4.39
C GLN A 131 -3.32 7.50 -3.67
N ILE A 132 -2.15 6.96 -3.29
CA ILE A 132 -2.08 5.71 -2.50
C ILE A 132 -2.82 5.87 -1.17
N TYR A 133 -2.63 7.01 -0.49
CA TYR A 133 -3.32 7.34 0.75
C TYR A 133 -4.84 7.39 0.57
N SER A 134 -5.32 8.07 -0.47
CA SER A 134 -6.74 8.14 -0.86
C SER A 134 -7.36 6.75 -1.01
N ILE A 135 -6.72 5.87 -1.77
CA ILE A 135 -7.18 4.49 -2.01
C ILE A 135 -7.19 3.70 -0.69
N LEU A 136 -6.13 3.81 0.11
CA LEU A 136 -5.98 3.13 1.40
C LEU A 136 -7.13 3.46 2.35
N ILE A 137 -7.41 4.75 2.59
CA ILE A 137 -8.45 5.16 3.53
C ILE A 137 -9.86 4.82 3.04
N ALA A 138 -10.08 4.87 1.72
CA ALA A 138 -11.35 4.49 1.12
C ALA A 138 -11.61 2.98 1.28
N SER A 139 -10.58 2.17 1.03
CA SER A 139 -10.61 0.71 1.21
C SER A 139 -10.84 0.34 2.67
N GLU A 140 -10.12 0.98 3.60
CA GLU A 140 -10.24 0.72 5.04
C GLU A 140 -11.63 1.08 5.57
N ARG A 141 -12.16 2.23 5.17
CA ARG A 141 -13.54 2.61 5.51
C ARG A 141 -14.52 1.54 5.06
N GLU A 142 -14.39 1.06 3.82
CA GLU A 142 -15.32 0.07 3.28
C GLU A 142 -15.16 -1.30 3.94
N HIS A 143 -13.96 -1.68 4.39
CA HIS A 143 -13.73 -2.85 5.24
C HIS A 143 -14.59 -2.79 6.51
N TYR A 144 -14.53 -1.68 7.24
CA TYR A 144 -15.36 -1.45 8.43
C TYR A 144 -16.87 -1.43 8.16
N ARG A 145 -17.29 -0.93 6.99
CA ARG A 145 -18.71 -0.90 6.63
C ARG A 145 -19.31 -2.28 6.39
N ARG A 146 -18.51 -3.22 5.91
CA ARG A 146 -18.92 -4.60 5.56
C ARG A 146 -18.79 -5.57 6.73
N ALA A 147 -17.94 -5.25 7.67
CA ALA A 147 -17.64 -6.14 8.78
C ALA A 147 -18.78 -6.16 9.83
N SER A 148 -18.97 -7.30 10.50
CA SER A 148 -20.08 -7.48 11.45
C SER A 148 -19.92 -6.62 12.70
N SER A 149 -21.02 -6.03 13.18
CA SER A 149 -21.02 -5.13 14.34
C SER A 149 -20.51 -5.80 15.63
N GLU A 150 -20.63 -7.12 15.75
CA GLU A 150 -20.21 -7.89 16.93
C GLU A 150 -18.68 -8.05 17.04
N ILE A 151 -17.95 -7.97 15.93
CA ILE A 151 -16.50 -8.28 15.90
C ILE A 151 -15.62 -7.01 16.00
N LEU A 152 -16.16 -5.82 15.68
CA LEU A 152 -15.33 -4.63 15.40
C LEU A 152 -15.38 -3.49 16.42
N GLY A 153 -16.22 -3.53 17.46
CA GLY A 153 -16.18 -2.64 18.64
C GLY A 153 -15.73 -1.19 18.36
N HIS A 154 -14.88 -0.63 19.25
CA HIS A 154 -14.29 0.72 19.13
C HIS A 154 -13.17 0.83 18.06
N LYS A 155 -12.79 -0.26 17.38
CA LYS A 155 -11.63 -0.26 16.45
C LYS A 155 -11.82 0.70 15.27
N HIS A 156 -13.06 0.83 14.80
CA HIS A 156 -13.42 1.75 13.71
C HIS A 156 -13.28 3.23 14.11
N GLU A 157 -13.43 3.56 15.40
CA GLU A 157 -13.26 4.92 15.92
C GLU A 157 -11.79 5.30 15.93
N THR A 158 -10.92 4.39 16.39
CA THR A 158 -9.47 4.56 16.33
C THR A 158 -8.99 4.75 14.90
N ALA A 159 -9.40 3.89 13.96
CA ALA A 159 -9.04 4.06 12.54
C ALA A 159 -9.49 5.42 12.00
N ARG A 160 -10.72 5.85 12.32
CA ARG A 160 -11.24 7.14 11.89
C ARG A 160 -10.43 8.30 12.48
N ALA A 161 -10.08 8.23 13.76
CA ALA A 161 -9.27 9.25 14.43
C ALA A 161 -7.87 9.34 13.82
N CYS A 162 -7.16 8.22 13.66
CA CYS A 162 -5.84 8.17 13.01
C CYS A 162 -5.89 8.68 11.57
N THR A 163 -6.94 8.32 10.82
CA THR A 163 -7.16 8.83 9.47
C THR A 163 -7.33 10.34 9.46
N ARG A 164 -8.12 10.92 10.37
CA ARG A 164 -8.30 12.37 10.46
C ARG A 164 -6.98 13.09 10.75
N ILE A 165 -6.19 12.59 11.70
CA ILE A 165 -4.90 13.18 12.07
C ILE A 165 -3.95 13.16 10.87
N THR A 166 -3.75 11.99 10.27
CA THR A 166 -2.84 11.86 9.13
C THR A 166 -3.33 12.63 7.91
N ALA A 167 -4.64 12.65 7.65
CA ALA A 167 -5.20 13.36 6.52
C ALA A 167 -4.99 14.88 6.58
N CYS A 168 -5.00 15.50 7.76
CA CYS A 168 -4.68 16.93 7.87
C CYS A 168 -3.31 17.26 7.25
N LYS A 169 -2.30 16.42 7.50
CA LYS A 169 -0.96 16.57 6.93
C LYS A 169 -0.99 16.36 5.41
N ILE A 170 -1.65 15.29 4.93
CA ILE A 170 -1.74 15.00 3.49
C ILE A 170 -2.46 16.13 2.74
N LEU A 171 -3.58 16.61 3.28
CA LEU A 171 -4.37 17.68 2.67
C LEU A 171 -3.55 18.97 2.56
N SER A 172 -2.81 19.35 3.61
CA SER A 172 -1.93 20.52 3.56
C SER A 172 -0.86 20.40 2.46
N THR A 173 -0.23 19.23 2.30
CA THR A 173 0.73 19.01 1.20
C THR A 173 0.05 18.98 -0.18
N MET A 174 -1.16 18.45 -0.31
CA MET A 174 -1.88 18.48 -1.58
C MET A 174 -2.36 19.90 -1.94
N GLU A 175 -2.68 20.74 -0.95
CA GLU A 175 -3.06 22.15 -1.16
C GLU A 175 -1.90 23.00 -1.70
N SER A 176 -0.66 22.75 -1.26
CA SER A 176 0.52 23.43 -1.83
C SER A 176 0.82 22.99 -3.27
N LEU A 177 0.29 21.85 -3.71
CA LEU A 177 0.44 21.30 -5.06
C LEU A 177 -0.84 21.42 -5.91
N LYS A 178 -1.77 22.30 -5.54
CA LYS A 178 -3.11 22.42 -6.17
C LYS A 178 -3.10 22.62 -7.69
N ASP A 179 -2.00 23.12 -8.25
CA ASP A 179 -1.84 23.33 -9.69
C ASP A 179 -1.73 22.00 -10.46
N MET A 180 -1.41 20.91 -9.76
CA MET A 180 -1.37 19.56 -10.31
C MET A 180 -2.77 18.93 -10.28
N PRO A 181 -3.30 18.42 -11.40
CA PRO A 181 -4.64 17.83 -11.45
C PRO A 181 -4.79 16.63 -10.51
N THR A 182 -3.74 15.82 -10.37
CA THR A 182 -3.72 14.67 -9.45
C THR A 182 -3.86 15.11 -7.99
N ALA A 183 -3.24 16.23 -7.59
CA ALA A 183 -3.36 16.74 -6.22
C ALA A 183 -4.80 17.17 -5.93
N LEU A 184 -5.45 17.85 -6.87
CA LEU A 184 -6.84 18.27 -6.74
C LEU A 184 -7.80 17.07 -6.60
N GLU A 185 -7.57 16.01 -7.37
CA GLU A 185 -8.38 14.79 -7.28
C GLU A 185 -8.16 14.06 -5.94
N ASN A 186 -6.92 14.02 -5.46
CA ASN A 186 -6.61 13.50 -4.12
C ASN A 186 -7.31 14.30 -3.02
N LEU A 187 -7.29 15.64 -3.09
CA LEU A 187 -7.99 16.51 -2.12
C LEU A 187 -9.48 16.16 -2.04
N ARG A 188 -10.15 16.05 -3.20
CA ARG A 188 -11.57 15.70 -3.28
C ARG A 188 -11.85 14.32 -2.69
N SER A 189 -11.08 13.33 -3.12
CA SER A 189 -11.23 11.94 -2.67
C SER A 189 -11.03 11.81 -1.16
N ILE A 190 -9.98 12.42 -0.62
CA ILE A 190 -9.64 12.35 0.81
C ILE A 190 -10.72 13.04 1.65
N ARG A 191 -11.11 14.27 1.30
CA ARG A 191 -12.18 15.01 2.01
C ARG A 191 -13.49 14.23 2.00
N SER A 192 -13.87 13.67 0.85
CA SER A 192 -15.07 12.84 0.73
C SER A 192 -15.06 11.64 1.69
N VAL A 193 -13.92 10.97 1.89
CA VAL A 193 -13.85 9.79 2.77
C VAL A 193 -13.90 10.17 4.25
N ILE A 194 -13.29 11.29 4.64
CA ILE A 194 -13.23 11.77 6.03
C ILE A 194 -14.61 12.14 6.57
N ASP A 195 -15.43 12.78 5.74
CA ASP A 195 -16.75 13.27 6.13
C ASP A 195 -17.81 12.17 6.16
N MET A 196 -17.54 11.04 5.53
CA MET A 196 -18.46 9.90 5.51
C MET A 196 -18.53 9.15 6.85
N LYS A 197 -19.61 8.36 7.02
CA LYS A 197 -19.79 7.44 8.16
C LYS A 197 -18.95 6.17 7.99
N TRP A 198 -18.14 5.85 9.01
CA TRP A 198 -17.25 4.67 9.08
C TRP A 198 -17.87 3.46 9.78
N ARG A 199 -18.92 3.67 10.58
CA ARG A 199 -19.59 2.59 11.32
C ARG A 199 -20.16 1.49 10.39
N PRO A 200 -20.23 0.23 10.85
CA PRO A 200 -20.87 -0.86 10.12
C PRO A 200 -22.29 -0.53 9.66
N LYS A 201 -22.69 -1.07 8.49
CA LYS A 201 -24.10 -1.04 8.08
C LYS A 201 -24.90 -1.99 8.99
N ARG A 202 -25.95 -1.50 9.66
CA ARG A 202 -26.93 -2.39 10.31
C ARG A 202 -27.55 -3.27 9.23
N ARG A 203 -27.35 -4.59 9.29
CA ARG A 203 -28.14 -5.53 8.48
C ARG A 203 -29.56 -5.48 9.01
N LYS A 204 -30.54 -5.12 8.16
CA LYS A 204 -31.95 -5.39 8.48
C LYS A 204 -32.09 -6.90 8.53
N ILE A 205 -32.42 -7.44 9.70
CA ILE A 205 -32.88 -8.83 9.81
C ILE A 205 -34.21 -8.84 9.05
N LEU A 206 -34.24 -9.48 7.87
CA LEU A 206 -35.49 -9.85 7.23
C LEU A 206 -36.04 -10.99 8.09
N HIS A 207 -37.02 -10.69 8.94
CA HIS A 207 -37.82 -11.74 9.55
C HIS A 207 -38.59 -12.41 8.42
N ALA A 208 -38.16 -13.63 8.06
CA ALA A 208 -38.97 -14.57 7.32
C ALA A 208 -39.71 -15.42 8.36
N GLU A 209 -40.78 -14.87 8.91
CA GLU A 209 -41.79 -15.60 9.69
C GLU A 209 -43.16 -15.22 9.13
N GLU A 210 -43.40 -15.64 7.90
CA GLU A 210 -44.74 -15.79 7.33
C GLU A 210 -44.71 -17.11 6.55
N VAL A 211 -44.94 -18.25 7.22
CA VAL A 211 -45.72 -19.44 6.76
C VAL A 211 -45.76 -20.43 7.93
N GLU A 212 -46.62 -20.20 8.92
CA GLU A 212 -47.11 -21.28 9.79
C GLU A 212 -48.55 -20.99 10.21
N ASP A 213 -49.41 -20.82 9.20
CA ASP A 213 -50.86 -20.66 9.39
C ASP A 213 -51.65 -21.43 8.30
N ARG A 214 -51.17 -22.65 7.99
CA ARG A 214 -51.90 -23.66 7.21
C ARG A 214 -51.47 -25.08 7.62
N LEU A 215 -51.92 -25.55 8.77
CA LEU A 215 -52.23 -26.96 9.02
C LEU A 215 -53.44 -27.05 9.95
#